data_AF-A0AAX2RKD8-F1
#
_entry.id   AF-A0AAX2RKD8-F1
#
_cell.length_a   1.000
_cell.length_b   1.000
_cell.length_c   1.000
_cell.angle_alpha   90.00
_cell.angle_beta   90.00
_cell.angle_gamma   90.00
#
_symmetry.space_group_name_H-M   'P 1'
#
loop_
_entity.id
_entity.type
_entity.pdbx_description
1 polymer ?
#
loop_
_entity_poly.entity_id
_entity_poly.type
_entity_poly.pdbx_seq_one_letter_code
_entity_poly.pdbx_strand_id
1 'polypeptide(L)'
;MIDGFKPLPTAIDIAQDSQEKEGTHPLASVEGTDWHQVFDLIDPFIASRDELEELRRTAPNRRAQDWLTGIMDTRKMYAVVTGNPF
;
A
#
# COMPACT_ATOMS: atom_id res chain seq x y z
N MET A 1 -24.02 -23.26 -16.95
CA MET A 1 -23.75 -22.41 -15.78
C MET A 1 -22.44 -21.69 -16.09
N ILE A 2 -22.52 -20.43 -16.50
CA ILE A 2 -21.35 -19.58 -16.69
C ILE A 2 -21.22 -18.79 -15.40
N ASP A 3 -20.18 -19.10 -14.61
CA ASP A 3 -19.85 -18.36 -13.41
C ASP A 3 -19.71 -16.88 -13.78
N GLY A 4 -20.63 -16.08 -13.26
CA GLY A 4 -20.75 -14.67 -13.57
C GLY A 4 -19.45 -13.96 -13.17
N PHE A 5 -18.78 -13.38 -14.16
CA PHE A 5 -17.65 -12.51 -13.96
C PHE A 5 -18.06 -11.40 -12.98
N LYS A 6 -17.65 -11.52 -11.72
CA LYS A 6 -17.77 -10.42 -10.77
C LYS A 6 -16.67 -9.41 -11.14
N PRO A 7 -17.03 -8.18 -11.57
CA PRO A 7 -16.03 -7.16 -11.78
C PRO A 7 -15.25 -6.95 -10.49
N LEU A 8 -13.93 -6.77 -10.64
CA LEU A 8 -13.10 -6.37 -9.51
C LEU A 8 -13.64 -5.06 -8.92
N PRO A 9 -13.59 -4.90 -7.59
CA PRO A 9 -14.10 -3.70 -6.94
C PRO A 9 -13.40 -2.46 -7.51
N THR A 10 -14.19 -1.43 -7.79
CA THR A 10 -13.67 -0.15 -8.27
C THR A 10 -12.94 0.57 -7.14
N ALA A 11 -12.14 1.59 -7.47
CA ALA A 11 -11.49 2.42 -6.46
C ALA A 11 -12.50 3.10 -5.52
N ILE A 12 -13.71 3.39 -6.02
CA ILE A 12 -14.81 3.95 -5.22
C ILE A 12 -15.35 2.88 -4.26
N ASP A 13 -15.55 1.65 -4.73
CA ASP A 13 -16.00 0.54 -3.89
C ASP A 13 -14.99 0.26 -2.76
N ILE A 14 -13.68 0.28 -3.08
CA ILE A 14 -12.60 0.10 -2.09
C ILE A 14 -12.60 1.25 -1.07
N ALA A 15 -12.82 2.48 -1.51
CA ALA A 15 -12.86 3.65 -0.63
C ALA A 15 -14.08 3.63 0.31
N GLN A 16 -15.25 3.19 -0.19
CA GLN A 16 -16.47 3.03 0.60
C GLN A 16 -16.33 1.89 1.62
N ASP A 17 -15.81 0.73 1.21
CA ASP A 17 -15.51 -0.40 2.11
C ASP A 17 -14.50 -0.01 3.21
N SER A 18 -13.57 0.90 2.88
CA SER A 18 -12.60 1.43 3.83
C SER A 18 -13.19 2.48 4.77
N GLN A 19 -14.20 3.24 4.35
CA GLN A 19 -14.95 4.16 5.21
C GLN A 19 -15.84 3.41 6.20
N GLU A 20 -16.54 2.37 5.74
CA GLU A 20 -17.45 1.57 6.56
C GLU A 20 -16.73 0.70 7.61
N LYS A 21 -15.45 0.37 7.36
CA LYS A 21 -14.57 -0.30 8.34
C LYS A 21 -13.92 0.66 9.35
N GLU A 22 -14.40 1.91 9.42
CA GLU A 22 -14.00 2.98 10.35
C GLU A 22 -12.50 3.26 10.40
N GLY A 23 -12.04 4.29 9.67
CA GLY A 23 -10.97 5.22 10.10
C GLY A 23 -9.61 4.66 10.51
N THR A 24 -9.40 3.35 10.42
CA THR A 24 -8.19 2.68 10.86
C THR A 24 -7.21 2.75 9.72
N HIS A 25 -6.05 3.32 10.00
CA HIS A 25 -4.93 3.36 9.09
C HIS A 25 -4.75 1.99 8.42
N PRO A 26 -4.43 1.88 7.12
CA PRO A 26 -4.27 0.57 6.45
C PRO A 26 -3.28 -0.37 7.15
N LEU A 27 -2.37 0.20 7.94
CA LEU A 27 -1.41 -0.52 8.78
C LEU A 27 -1.85 -0.74 10.24
N ALA A 28 -3.06 -0.35 10.64
CA ALA A 28 -3.56 -0.54 12.01
C ALA A 28 -3.53 -2.02 12.43
N SER A 29 -3.79 -2.93 11.49
CA SER A 29 -3.71 -4.38 11.73
C SER A 29 -2.31 -4.92 12.03
N VAL A 30 -1.27 -4.12 11.79
CA VAL A 30 0.13 -4.49 12.00
C VAL A 30 0.83 -3.54 12.98
N GLU A 31 0.11 -2.61 13.58
CA GLU A 31 0.63 -1.66 14.55
C GLU A 31 1.27 -2.40 15.73
N GLY A 32 2.44 -1.94 16.18
CA GLY A 32 3.20 -2.56 17.27
C GLY A 32 4.01 -3.81 16.88
N THR A 33 3.87 -4.33 15.66
CA THR A 33 4.74 -5.42 15.16
C THR A 33 6.13 -4.90 14.80
N ASP A 34 7.15 -5.76 14.86
CA ASP A 34 8.52 -5.44 14.43
C ASP A 34 8.56 -4.93 12.99
N TRP A 35 7.70 -5.47 12.12
CA TRP A 35 7.57 -5.02 10.74
C TRP A 35 7.06 -3.58 10.64
N HIS A 36 6.07 -3.20 11.46
CA HIS A 36 5.53 -1.84 11.46
C HIS A 36 6.48 -0.82 12.09
N GLN A 37 7.29 -1.22 13.07
CA GLN A 37 8.30 -0.34 13.67
C GLN A 37 9.34 0.16 12.67
N VAL A 38 9.50 -0.50 11.52
CA VAL A 38 10.38 -0.03 10.44
C VAL A 38 9.97 1.36 9.95
N PHE A 39 8.69 1.72 10.01
CA PHE A 39 8.21 3.05 9.61
C PHE A 39 8.60 4.18 10.57
N ASP A 40 9.11 3.87 11.76
CA ASP A 40 9.73 4.87 12.63
C ASP A 40 11.13 5.27 12.12
N LEU A 41 11.74 4.44 11.27
CA LEU A 41 13.10 4.60 10.74
C LEU A 41 13.13 4.92 9.24
N ILE A 42 12.11 4.47 8.50
CA ILE A 42 12.02 4.61 7.04
C ILE A 42 10.82 5.49 6.71
N ASP A 43 11.08 6.62 6.03
CA ASP A 43 10.05 7.39 5.35
C ASP A 43 9.79 6.77 3.95
N PRO A 44 8.60 6.21 3.69
CA PRO A 44 8.30 5.56 2.42
C PRO A 44 8.32 6.49 1.20
N PHE A 45 8.26 7.81 1.39
CA PHE A 45 8.40 8.79 0.32
C PHE A 45 9.85 9.09 -0.05
N ILE A 46 10.80 8.74 0.81
CA ILE A 46 12.23 9.04 0.64
C ILE A 46 13.06 7.77 0.40
N ALA A 47 12.65 6.65 0.99
CA ALA A 47 13.35 5.36 0.91
C ALA A 47 13.73 4.95 -0.52
N SER A 48 14.76 4.13 -0.69
CA SER A 48 15.06 3.58 -2.01
C SER A 48 13.97 2.61 -2.50
N ARG A 49 13.89 2.41 -3.81
CA ARG A 49 12.97 1.43 -4.40
C ARG A 49 13.20 0.01 -3.87
N ASP A 50 14.46 -0.38 -3.69
CA ASP A 50 14.81 -1.73 -3.24
C ASP A 50 14.40 -1.98 -1.79
N GLU A 51 14.58 -0.98 -0.91
CA GLU A 51 14.09 -1.03 0.47
C GLU A 51 12.57 -1.17 0.53
N LEU A 52 11.84 -0.44 -0.33
CA LEU A 52 10.39 -0.56 -0.40
C LEU A 52 9.91 -1.90 -0.95
N GLU A 53 10.57 -2.45 -1.98
CA GLU A 53 10.27 -3.79 -2.50
C GLU A 53 10.51 -4.86 -1.44
N GLU A 54 11.61 -4.76 -0.68
CA GLU A 54 11.92 -5.73 0.37
C GLU A 54 10.91 -5.63 1.53
N LEU A 55 10.59 -4.41 1.96
CA LEU A 55 9.56 -4.19 2.98
C LEU A 55 8.18 -4.70 2.53
N ARG A 56 7.85 -4.53 1.24
CA ARG A 56 6.61 -5.04 0.65
C ARG A 56 6.57 -6.56 0.57
N ARG A 57 7.70 -7.22 0.32
CA ARG A 57 7.81 -8.69 0.28
C ARG A 57 7.68 -9.32 1.65
N THR A 58 8.15 -8.63 2.67
CA THR A 58 8.10 -9.08 4.08
C THR A 58 6.81 -8.67 4.80
N ALA A 59 5.89 -7.97 4.10
CA ALA A 59 4.63 -7.52 4.67
C ALA A 59 3.83 -8.68 5.29
N PRO A 60 3.39 -8.57 6.55
CA PRO A 60 2.78 -9.69 7.29
C PRO A 60 1.36 -10.00 6.82
N ASN A 61 0.72 -9.09 6.08
CA ASN A 61 -0.58 -9.32 5.49
C ASN A 61 -0.77 -8.53 4.18
N ARG A 62 -1.81 -8.92 3.44
CA ARG A 62 -2.15 -8.32 2.14
C ARG A 62 -2.44 -6.83 2.24
N ARG A 63 -3.05 -6.35 3.33
CA ARG A 63 -3.41 -4.94 3.47
C ARG A 63 -2.18 -4.03 3.59
N ALA A 64 -1.18 -4.48 4.35
CA ALA A 64 0.11 -3.81 4.46
C ALA A 64 0.88 -3.85 3.12
N GLN A 65 0.81 -4.97 2.40
CA GLN A 65 1.39 -5.11 1.07
C GLN A 65 0.74 -4.18 0.03
N ASP A 66 -0.60 -4.10 0.02
CA ASP A 66 -1.37 -3.24 -0.88
C ASP A 66 -1.08 -1.76 -0.59
N TRP A 67 -0.95 -1.38 0.69
CA TRP A 67 -0.59 -0.02 1.07
C TRP A 67 0.79 0.39 0.54
N LEU A 68 1.82 -0.44 0.72
CA LEU A 68 3.16 -0.17 0.17
C LEU A 68 3.16 -0.12 -1.36
N THR A 69 2.36 -0.96 -2.01
CA THR A 69 2.19 -0.92 -3.46
C THR A 69 1.63 0.43 -3.91
N GLY A 70 0.62 0.96 -3.22
CA GLY A 70 0.06 2.29 -3.49
C GLY A 70 1.08 3.42 -3.33
N ILE A 71 1.95 3.34 -2.30
CA ILE A 71 3.04 4.31 -2.11
C ILE A 71 4.03 4.25 -3.29
N MET A 72 4.48 3.04 -3.64
CA MET A 72 5.42 2.85 -4.75
C MET A 72 4.85 3.34 -6.08
N ASP A 73 3.57 3.08 -6.36
CA ASP A 73 2.93 3.55 -7.59
C ASP A 73 2.76 5.07 -7.61
N THR A 74 2.47 5.69 -6.46
CA THR A 74 2.45 7.14 -6.32
C THR A 74 3.82 7.75 -6.64
N ARG A 75 4.90 7.14 -6.14
CA ARG A 75 6.26 7.60 -6.42
C ARG A 75 6.64 7.43 -7.88
N LYS A 76 6.25 6.32 -8.52
CA LYS A 76 6.41 6.14 -9.97
C LYS A 76 5.67 7.23 -10.75
N MET A 77 4.42 7.54 -10.38
CA MET A 77 3.67 8.62 -11.03
C MET A 77 4.36 9.97 -10.86
N TYR A 78 4.82 10.30 -9.65
CA TYR A 78 5.55 11.52 -9.38
C TYR A 78 6.84 11.62 -10.20
N ALA A 79 7.59 10.51 -10.31
CA ALA A 79 8.80 10.43 -11.10
C ALA A 79 8.53 10.72 -12.59
N VAL A 80 7.46 10.16 -13.13
CA VAL A 80 7.02 10.41 -14.51
C VAL A 80 6.63 11.87 -14.72
N VAL A 81 5.89 12.48 -13.80
CA VAL A 81 5.41 13.87 -13.93
C VAL A 81 6.54 14.88 -13.78
N THR A 82 7.50 14.63 -12.89
CA THR A 82 8.57 15.59 -12.57
C THR A 82 9.87 15.36 -13.33
N GLY A 83 10.04 14.19 -13.94
CA GLY A 83 11.31 13.77 -14.55
C GLY A 83 12.39 13.40 -13.53
N ASN A 84 12.07 13.40 -12.24
CA ASN A 84 13.00 12.96 -11.20
C ASN A 84 12.90 11.43 -11.05
N PRO A 85 14.01 10.69 -11.07
CA PRO A 85 13.97 9.23 -10.93
C PRO A 85 13.45 8.80 -9.57
N PHE A 86 12.73 7.66 -9.57
CA PHE A 86 12.35 6.92 -8.36
C PHE A 86 13.50 6.02 -7.91
#